data_AF-A0A109LDC8-F1
#
_entry.id   AF-A0A109LDC8-F1
#
_cell.length_a   1.000
_cell.length_b   1.000
_cell.length_c   1.000
_cell.angle_alpha   90.00
_cell.angle_beta   90.00
_cell.angle_gamma   90.00
#
_symmetry.space_group_name_H-M   'P 1'
#
loop_
_entity.id
_entity.type
_entity.pdbx_description
1 polymer ?
#
loop_
_entity_poly.entity_id
_entity_poly.type
_entity_poly.pdbx_seq_one_letter_code
_entity_poly.pdbx_strand_id
1 'polypeptide(L)'
;MILVPYLWSAAYAVLLSARGETYAGWQRRRMKDLLVGLVALGYAIWLLYAGGLKYLLLSALLYAPGVILFALAKREQGQPLFTTVEKGIFSGVIAGAGLAAYGLYSGVLSL
;
A
#
# COMPACT_ATOMS: atom_id res chain seq x y z
N MET A 1 8.20 10.26 -0.56
CA MET A 1 8.04 8.82 -0.23
C MET A 1 7.21 8.14 -1.30
N ILE A 2 7.84 7.68 -2.37
CA ILE A 2 7.16 7.03 -3.51
C ILE A 2 7.13 5.49 -3.39
N LEU A 3 7.71 4.94 -2.32
CA LEU A 3 7.86 3.50 -2.11
C LEU A 3 6.52 2.80 -1.83
N VAL A 4 5.63 3.41 -1.05
CA VAL A 4 4.32 2.80 -0.72
C VAL A 4 3.45 2.64 -1.98
N PRO A 5 3.27 3.65 -2.86
CA PRO A 5 2.56 3.47 -4.12
C PRO A 5 3.21 2.43 -5.03
N TYR A 6 4.55 2.37 -5.08
CA TYR A 6 5.25 1.35 -5.87
C TYR A 6 5.07 -0.07 -5.32
N LEU A 7 5.06 -0.25 -4.00
CA LEU A 7 4.73 -1.52 -3.37
C LEU A 7 3.32 -1.98 -3.77
N TRP A 8 2.34 -1.08 -3.69
CA TRP A 8 0.96 -1.38 -4.09
C TRP A 8 0.85 -1.71 -5.58
N SER A 9 1.55 -0.97 -6.44
CA SER A 9 1.59 -1.25 -7.88
C SER A 9 2.22 -2.62 -8.17
N ALA A 10 3.30 -2.99 -7.49
CA ALA A 10 3.96 -4.29 -7.67
C ALA A 10 3.07 -5.44 -7.16
N ALA A 11 2.43 -5.27 -6.00
CA ALA A 11 1.47 -6.24 -5.47
C ALA A 11 0.28 -6.45 -6.41
N TYR A 12 -0.24 -5.36 -6.97
CA TYR A 12 -1.34 -5.43 -7.95
C TYR A 12 -0.90 -6.11 -9.26
N ALA A 13 0.32 -5.84 -9.74
CA ALA A 13 0.88 -6.52 -10.91
C ALA A 13 0.99 -8.04 -10.70
N VAL A 14 1.40 -8.48 -9.50
CA VAL A 14 1.41 -9.90 -9.12
C VAL A 14 -0.01 -10.47 -9.08
N LEU A 15 -0.95 -9.78 -8.43
CA LEU A 15 -2.35 -10.21 -8.33
C LEU A 15 -2.99 -10.36 -9.72
N LEU A 16 -2.80 -9.38 -10.60
CA LEU A 16 -3.36 -9.37 -11.96
C LEU A 16 -2.75 -10.50 -12.80
N SER A 17 -1.43 -10.67 -12.75
CA SER A 17 -0.73 -11.75 -13.44
C SER A 17 -1.14 -13.13 -12.91
N ALA A 18 -1.41 -13.24 -11.60
CA ALA A 18 -1.90 -14.47 -10.98
C ALA A 18 -3.33 -14.80 -11.43
N ARG A 19 -4.24 -13.81 -11.41
CA ARG A 19 -5.64 -13.96 -11.86
C ARG A 19 -5.75 -14.31 -13.34
N GLY A 20 -4.84 -13.82 -14.17
CA GLY A 20 -4.77 -14.17 -15.58
C GLY A 20 -5.91 -13.60 -16.44
N GLU A 21 -6.77 -12.74 -15.88
CA GLU A 21 -7.97 -12.19 -16.54
C GLU A 21 -7.64 -11.41 -17.83
N THR A 22 -6.47 -10.79 -17.92
CA THR A 22 -6.00 -10.02 -19.09
C THR A 22 -5.09 -10.80 -20.05
N TYR A 23 -4.87 -12.10 -19.81
CA TYR A 23 -3.82 -12.87 -20.50
C TYR A 23 -4.32 -13.96 -21.46
N ALA A 24 -5.57 -13.88 -21.94
CA ALA A 24 -6.16 -14.86 -22.86
C ALA A 24 -5.23 -15.14 -24.07
N GLY A 25 -4.70 -16.36 -24.16
CA GLY A 25 -3.81 -16.81 -25.24
C GLY A 25 -2.31 -16.53 -25.07
N TRP A 26 -1.87 -15.79 -24.04
CA TRP A 26 -0.47 -15.34 -23.87
C TRP A 26 0.18 -15.87 -22.58
N GLN A 27 0.08 -17.18 -22.32
CA GLN A 27 0.55 -17.82 -21.08
C GLN A 27 2.05 -17.56 -20.78
N ARG A 28 2.90 -17.48 -21.81
CA ARG A 28 4.34 -17.22 -21.65
C ARG A 28 4.62 -15.77 -21.20
N ARG A 29 3.79 -14.81 -21.62
CA ARG A 29 3.91 -13.40 -21.21
C ARG A 29 3.42 -13.22 -19.76
N ARG A 30 2.33 -13.91 -19.38
CA ARG A 30 1.84 -13.98 -18.00
C ARG A 30 2.91 -14.44 -17.01
N MET A 31 3.65 -15.52 -17.32
CA MET A 31 4.71 -16.02 -16.42
C MET A 31 5.89 -15.05 -16.30
N LYS A 32 6.25 -14.34 -17.37
CA LYS A 32 7.29 -13.31 -17.31
C LYS A 32 6.83 -12.13 -16.44
N ASP A 33 5.61 -11.65 -16.64
CA ASP A 33 5.08 -10.50 -15.89
C ASP A 33 4.89 -10.85 -14.41
N LEU A 34 4.49 -12.09 -14.11
CA LEU A 34 4.41 -12.59 -12.74
C LEU A 34 5.78 -12.61 -12.06
N LEU A 35 6.81 -13.13 -12.74
CA LEU A 35 8.18 -13.15 -12.21
C LEU A 35 8.71 -11.73 -11.97
N VAL A 36 8.52 -10.83 -12.93
CA VAL A 36 8.92 -9.41 -12.79
C VAL A 36 8.16 -8.76 -11.64
N GLY A 37 6.86 -9.00 -11.52
CA GLY A 37 6.03 -8.50 -10.42
C GLY A 37 6.50 -9.02 -9.06
N LEU A 38 6.86 -10.30 -8.95
CA LEU A 38 7.38 -10.89 -7.70
C LEU A 38 8.73 -10.29 -7.31
N VAL A 39 9.65 -10.12 -8.26
CA VAL A 39 10.94 -9.47 -8.03
C VAL A 39 10.74 -8.02 -7.60
N ALA A 40 9.87 -7.27 -8.29
CA ALA A 40 9.55 -5.90 -7.96
C ALA A 40 8.92 -5.78 -6.56
N LEU A 41 8.01 -6.69 -6.20
CA LEU A 41 7.40 -6.73 -4.88
C LEU A 41 8.43 -7.02 -3.80
N GLY A 42 9.28 -8.04 -3.99
CA GLY A 42 10.37 -8.36 -3.07
C GLY A 42 11.34 -7.20 -2.89
N TYR A 43 11.71 -6.53 -3.98
CA TYR A 43 12.58 -5.36 -3.94
C TYR A 43 11.92 -4.16 -3.26
N ALA A 44 10.64 -3.90 -3.49
CA ALA A 44 9.90 -2.85 -2.80
C ALA A 44 9.82 -3.11 -1.29
N ILE A 45 9.56 -4.36 -0.86
CA ILE A 45 9.59 -4.76 0.55
C ILE A 45 10.98 -4.53 1.15
N TRP A 46 12.03 -4.93 0.42
CA TRP A 46 13.40 -4.71 0.84
C TRP A 46 13.72 -3.22 1.01
N LEU A 47 13.31 -2.37 0.05
CA LEU A 47 13.51 -0.92 0.14
C LEU A 47 12.72 -0.28 1.28
N LEU A 48 11.52 -0.80 1.59
CA LEU A 48 10.75 -0.39 2.76
C LEU A 48 11.48 -0.72 4.07
N TYR A 49 12.03 -1.94 4.15
CA TYR A 49 12.83 -2.37 5.29
C TYR A 49 14.13 -1.56 5.43
N ALA A 50 14.87 -1.38 4.34
CA ALA A 50 16.13 -0.66 4.30
C ALA A 50 15.97 0.86 4.48
N GLY A 51 14.86 1.44 4.00
CA GLY A 51 14.51 2.84 4.20
C GLY A 51 14.23 3.14 5.67
N GLY A 52 13.76 2.15 6.43
CA GLY A 52 13.55 2.23 7.86
C GLY A 52 12.11 2.61 8.23
N LEU A 53 11.61 2.00 9.31
CA LEU A 53 10.23 2.18 9.80
C LEU A 53 9.85 3.65 10.03
N LYS A 54 10.82 4.52 10.34
CA LYS A 54 10.59 5.95 10.57
C LYS A 54 9.93 6.67 9.39
N TYR A 55 10.36 6.41 8.15
CA TYR A 55 9.76 7.05 6.98
C TYR A 55 8.42 6.43 6.58
N LEU A 56 8.21 5.15 6.91
CA LEU A 56 6.93 4.49 6.75
C LEU A 56 5.88 5.11 7.69
N LEU A 57 6.26 5.35 8.94
CA LEU A 57 5.45 6.02 9.95
C LEU A 57 5.10 7.46 9.55
N LEU A 58 6.09 8.24 9.07
CA LEU A 58 5.84 9.58 8.52
C LEU A 58 4.94 9.56 7.27
N SER A 59 5.09 8.55 6.41
CA SER A 59 4.22 8.40 5.24
C SER A 59 2.79 8.03 5.65
N ALA A 60 2.60 7.18 6.67
CA ALA A 60 1.28 6.85 7.19
C ALA A 60 0.54 8.08 7.73
N LEU A 61 1.26 9.00 8.38
CA LEU A 61 0.72 10.29 8.81
C LEU A 61 0.26 11.14 7.60
N LEU A 62 1.04 11.15 6.51
CA LEU A 62 0.66 11.82 5.27
C LEU A 62 -0.52 11.15 4.55
N TYR A 63 -0.66 9.82 4.68
CA TYR A 63 -1.78 9.07 4.11
C TYR A 63 -3.08 9.21 4.91
N ALA A 64 -3.03 9.57 6.19
CA ALA A 64 -4.21 9.79 7.02
C ALA A 64 -5.22 10.79 6.43
N PRO A 65 -4.85 12.01 5.97
CA PRO A 65 -5.78 12.89 5.27
C PRO A 65 -6.22 12.34 3.91
N GLY A 66 -5.39 11.51 3.26
CA GLY A 66 -5.76 10.80 2.03
C GLY A 66 -6.98 9.89 2.20
N VAL A 67 -7.23 9.39 3.41
CA VAL A 67 -8.45 8.61 3.69
C VAL A 67 -9.72 9.46 3.61
N ILE A 68 -9.65 10.75 3.92
CA ILE A 68 -10.79 11.66 3.79
C ILE A 68 -11.19 11.78 2.30
N LEU A 69 -10.21 11.90 1.41
CA LEU A 69 -10.44 11.92 -0.03
C LEU A 69 -10.98 10.58 -0.55
N PHE A 70 -10.48 9.45 -0.02
CA PHE A 70 -11.03 8.13 -0.34
C PHE A 70 -12.51 8.00 0.09
N ALA A 71 -12.84 8.49 1.28
CA ALA A 71 -14.21 8.50 1.78
C ALA A 71 -15.13 9.38 0.90
N LEU A 72 -14.65 10.54 0.45
CA LEU A 72 -15.40 11.41 -0.44
C LEU A 72 -15.67 10.75 -1.80
N ALA A 73 -14.63 10.16 -2.42
CA ALA A 73 -14.76 9.46 -3.71
C ALA A 73 -15.72 8.27 -3.64
N LYS A 74 -15.72 7.51 -2.53
CA LYS A 74 -16.67 6.41 -2.32
C LYS A 74 -18.11 6.89 -2.17
N ARG A 75 -18.32 8.02 -1.49
CA ARG A 75 -19.65 8.61 -1.34
C ARG A 75 -20.21 9.07 -2.68
N GLU A 76 -19.38 9.64 -3.55
CA GLU A 76 -19.78 10.02 -4.92
C GLU A 76 -20.15 8.80 -5.79
N GLN A 77 -19.54 7.65 -5.55
CA GLN A 77 -19.87 6.39 -6.26
C GLN A 77 -21.07 5.64 -5.65
N GLY A 78 -21.72 6.17 -4.60
CA GLY A 78 -22.88 5.54 -3.96
C GLY A 78 -22.57 4.22 -3.25
N GLN A 79 -21.29 3.91 -3.01
CA GLN A 79 -20.85 2.67 -2.38
C GLN A 79 -20.74 2.81 -0.86
N PRO A 80 -20.95 1.74 -0.08
CA PRO A 80 -20.72 1.78 1.36
C PRO A 80 -19.27 2.20 1.65
N LEU A 81 -19.14 3.21 2.52
CA LEU A 81 -17.88 3.87 2.89
C LEU A 81 -16.77 2.90 3.31
N PHE A 82 -17.12 1.82 4.01
CA PHE A 82 -16.16 0.79 4.42
C PHE A 82 -16.79 -0.61 4.37
N THR A 83 -16.27 -1.46 3.50
CA THR A 83 -16.41 -2.92 3.58
C THR A 83 -15.61 -3.47 4.77
N THR A 84 -15.91 -4.69 5.25
CA THR A 84 -15.24 -5.30 6.41
C THR A 84 -13.71 -5.33 6.26
N VAL A 85 -13.22 -5.53 5.03
CA VAL A 85 -11.78 -5.53 4.70
C VAL A 85 -11.20 -4.12 4.79
N GLU A 86 -11.90 -3.12 4.26
CA GLU A 86 -11.45 -1.71 4.31
C GLU A 86 -11.44 -1.16 5.73
N LYS A 87 -12.35 -1.61 6.61
CA LYS A 87 -12.27 -1.28 8.05
C LYS A 87 -10.96 -1.79 8.65
N GLY A 88 -10.55 -3.03 8.34
CA GLY A 88 -9.29 -3.59 8.84
C GLY A 88 -8.07 -2.78 8.37
N ILE A 89 -8.03 -2.42 7.08
CA ILE A 89 -6.96 -1.59 6.50
C ILE A 89 -6.94 -0.19 7.17
N PHE A 90 -8.10 0.42 7.33
CA PHE A 90 -8.23 1.73 7.97
C PHE A 90 -7.75 1.73 9.43
N SER A 91 -8.15 0.71 10.21
CA SER A 91 -7.67 0.50 11.58
C SER A 91 -6.15 0.39 11.63
N GLY A 92 -5.56 -0.36 10.70
CA GLY A 92 -4.11 -0.52 10.59
C GLY A 92 -3.40 0.80 10.26
N VAL A 93 -3.95 1.59 9.34
CA VAL A 93 -3.41 2.92 8.98
C VAL A 93 -3.51 3.89 10.16
N ILE A 94 -4.64 3.95 10.85
CA ILE A 94 -4.85 4.80 12.04
C ILE A 94 -3.91 4.39 13.17
N ALA A 95 -3.77 3.10 13.44
CA ALA A 95 -2.85 2.59 14.47
C ALA A 95 -1.39 2.92 14.11
N GLY A 96 -1.00 2.72 12.86
CA GLY A 96 0.34 3.09 12.36
C GLY A 96 0.61 4.59 12.47
N ALA A 97 -0.37 5.44 12.12
CA ALA A 97 -0.27 6.90 12.25
C ALA A 97 -0.20 7.34 13.72
N GLY A 98 -0.94 6.69 14.62
CA GLY A 98 -0.87 6.94 16.06
C GLY A 98 0.48 6.57 16.65
N LEU A 99 1.04 5.41 16.28
CA LEU A 99 2.39 4.99 16.67
C LEU A 99 3.45 5.95 16.11
N ALA A 100 3.26 6.45 14.88
CA ALA A 100 4.14 7.44 14.27
C ALA A 100 4.15 8.75 15.06
N ALA A 101 2.96 9.27 15.36
CA ALA A 101 2.80 10.49 16.14
C ALA A 101 3.38 10.36 17.55
N TYR A 102 3.16 9.20 18.20
CA TYR A 102 3.73 8.92 19.52
C TYR A 102 5.27 8.81 19.47
N GLY A 103 5.83 8.12 18.46
CA GLY A 103 7.27 8.00 18.28
C GLY A 103 7.96 9.34 17.96
N LEU A 104 7.25 10.23 17.26
CA LEU A 104 7.69 11.59 16.98
C LEU A 104 7.66 12.46 18.26
N TYR A 105 6.61 12.31 19.07
CA TYR A 105 6.48 13.01 20.36
C TYR A 105 7.51 12.54 21.40
N SER A 106 7.81 11.24 21.44
CA SER A 106 8.76 10.66 22.41
C SER A 106 10.24 10.90 22.08
N GLY A 107 10.54 11.63 20.99
CA GLY A 107 11.92 11.93 20.56
C GLY A 107 12.71 10.73 20.02
N VAL A 108 12.06 9.56 19.86
CA VAL A 108 12.66 8.34 19.32
C VAL A 108 12.74 8.40 17.79
N LEU A 109 11.79 9.11 17.17
CA LEU A 109 11.81 9.51 15.77
C LEU A 109 12.28 10.97 15.68
N SER A 110 13.56 11.19 15.39
CA SER A 110 14.06 12.52 15.00
C SER A 110 13.92 12.71 13.49
N LEU A 111 13.59 13.94 13.09
CA LEU A 111 13.46 14.36 11.69
C LEU A 111 14.82 14.39 10.99
#